data_AF-A0A1E1WFU6-F1
#
_entry.id   AF-A0A1E1WFU6-F1
#
_cell.length_a   1.000
_cell.length_b   1.000
_cell.length_c   1.000
_cell.angle_alpha   90.00
_cell.angle_beta   90.00
_cell.angle_gamma   90.00
#
_symmetry.space_group_name_H-M   'P 1'
#
loop_
_entity.id
_entity.type
_entity.pdbx_description
1 polymer ?
#
loop_
_entity_poly.entity_id
_entity_poly.type
_entity_poly.pdbx_seq_one_letter_code
_entity_poly.pdbx_strand_id
1 'polypeptide(L)'
;PQHLPVLHHLSEDSEDETASGPASGPTSLGECSDAADADEATRKLLRRKEQLESRKATLERRRQRMNEILRGGWVSVEVEVRPRWLVPDTNCFIDHLQLLLAVAGAALQPYLLAVPLVVMTELEGLKRCARVGERARAALSWVS
;
A
#
# COMPACT_ATOMS: atom_id res chain seq x y z
N PRO A 1 9.60 -1.47 13.25
CA PRO A 1 9.31 -0.85 11.95
C PRO A 1 9.80 -1.74 10.79
N GLN A 2 8.93 -2.62 10.30
CA GLN A 2 9.22 -3.43 9.11
C GLN A 2 8.44 -2.83 7.93
N HIS A 3 9.19 -2.45 6.90
CA HIS A 3 8.69 -1.86 5.66
C HIS A 3 7.72 -2.82 4.95
N LEU A 4 6.53 -2.33 4.62
CA LEU A 4 5.61 -2.99 3.69
C LEU A 4 6.20 -2.94 2.27
N PRO A 5 6.20 -4.04 1.49
CA PRO A 5 6.40 -3.97 0.06
C PRO A 5 5.09 -3.47 -0.59
N VAL A 6 5.17 -2.37 -1.32
CA VAL A 6 4.06 -1.82 -2.11
C VAL A 6 3.78 -2.75 -3.29
N LEU A 7 2.54 -3.21 -3.44
CA LEU A 7 2.08 -3.98 -4.60
C LEU A 7 1.91 -3.07 -5.81
N HIS A 8 3.00 -2.81 -6.54
CA HIS A 8 2.93 -2.21 -7.87
C HIS A 8 3.09 -3.25 -8.97
N HIS A 9 2.15 -3.18 -9.92
CA HIS A 9 2.18 -3.70 -11.29
C HIS A 9 2.15 -5.22 -11.48
N LEU A 10 0.95 -5.72 -11.73
CA LEU A 10 0.73 -6.87 -12.61
C LEU A 10 0.08 -6.34 -13.89
N SER A 11 0.90 -5.84 -14.81
CA SER A 11 0.47 -5.69 -16.20
C SER A 11 0.32 -7.09 -16.80
N GLU A 12 -0.83 -7.29 -17.42
CA GLU A 12 -1.16 -8.37 -18.32
C GLU A 12 -0.11 -8.38 -19.44
N ASP A 13 0.58 -9.51 -19.62
CA ASP A 13 1.26 -9.82 -20.87
C ASP A 13 0.67 -11.14 -21.37
N SER A 14 -0.50 -11.01 -21.97
CA SER A 14 -1.16 -12.04 -22.77
C SER A 14 -0.75 -11.78 -24.20
N GLU A 15 0.42 -12.27 -24.61
CA GLU A 15 0.75 -12.38 -26.02
C GLU A 15 0.26 -13.74 -26.52
N ASP A 16 -0.92 -13.68 -27.14
CA ASP A 16 -1.43 -14.66 -28.11
C ASP A 16 -0.42 -14.81 -29.25
N GLU A 17 0.01 -16.03 -29.52
CA GLU A 17 0.62 -16.38 -30.80
C GLU A 17 -0.27 -17.44 -31.46
N THR A 18 -1.19 -16.92 -32.25
CA THR A 18 -1.97 -17.57 -33.29
C THR A 18 -1.10 -18.40 -34.23
N ALA A 19 -1.47 -19.66 -34.44
CA ALA A 19 -1.08 -20.40 -35.64
C ALA A 19 -2.31 -21.10 -36.22
N SER A 20 -2.97 -20.37 -37.11
CA SER A 20 -4.00 -20.86 -38.03
C SER A 20 -3.39 -21.75 -39.11
N GLY A 21 -4.09 -22.81 -39.48
CA GLY A 21 -3.92 -23.48 -40.78
C GLY A 21 -4.44 -24.91 -40.85
N PRO A 22 -5.66 -25.15 -41.36
CA PRO A 22 -6.05 -26.45 -41.90
C PRO A 22 -5.75 -26.48 -43.41
N ALA A 23 -5.08 -27.53 -43.91
CA ALA A 23 -5.03 -27.79 -45.35
C ALA A 23 -4.97 -29.29 -45.65
N SER A 24 -5.88 -29.67 -46.55
CA SER A 24 -6.27 -30.99 -47.03
C SER A 24 -5.22 -31.71 -47.90
N GLY A 25 -5.38 -33.04 -48.02
CA GLY A 25 -5.19 -33.78 -49.29
C GLY A 25 -3.94 -34.69 -49.41
N PRO A 26 -4.08 -35.97 -49.82
CA PRO A 26 -2.98 -36.94 -49.87
C PRO A 26 -2.33 -37.00 -51.27
N THR A 27 -1.00 -37.03 -51.36
CA THR A 27 -0.31 -37.46 -52.60
C THR A 27 1.08 -38.05 -52.36
N SER A 28 1.20 -39.35 -52.65
CA SER A 28 2.27 -40.04 -53.40
C SER A 28 3.76 -39.85 -53.06
N LEU A 29 4.34 -40.93 -52.49
CA LEU A 29 5.65 -41.55 -52.74
C LEU A 29 6.92 -40.67 -52.82
N GLY A 30 7.76 -40.79 -51.78
CA GLY A 30 9.14 -40.31 -51.73
C GLY A 30 9.90 -40.91 -50.53
N GLU A 31 10.22 -42.20 -50.56
CA GLU A 31 11.05 -42.88 -49.55
C GLU A 31 12.51 -42.40 -49.64
N CYS A 32 12.86 -41.36 -48.87
CA CYS A 32 14.19 -41.13 -48.22
C CYS A 32 14.24 -39.79 -47.44
N SER A 33 13.11 -39.23 -46.99
CA SER A 33 13.06 -37.93 -46.30
C SER A 33 12.37 -37.97 -44.92
N ASP A 34 11.61 -39.03 -44.62
CA ASP A 34 10.75 -39.08 -43.44
C ASP A 34 11.53 -39.24 -42.12
N ALA A 35 12.69 -39.91 -42.15
CA ALA A 35 13.50 -40.10 -40.95
C ALA A 35 14.18 -38.79 -40.49
N ALA A 36 14.60 -37.94 -41.43
CA ALA A 36 15.22 -36.65 -41.12
C ALA A 36 14.18 -35.62 -40.66
N ASP A 37 12.98 -35.64 -41.26
CA ASP A 37 11.85 -34.78 -40.86
C ASP A 37 11.29 -35.19 -39.48
N ALA A 38 11.20 -36.49 -39.20
CA ALA A 38 10.83 -37.00 -37.88
C ALA A 38 11.86 -36.61 -36.79
N ASP A 39 13.15 -36.62 -37.12
CA ASP A 39 14.23 -36.22 -36.21
C ASP A 39 14.19 -34.70 -35.93
N GLU A 40 13.89 -33.87 -36.94
CA GLU A 40 13.67 -32.43 -36.77
C GLU A 40 12.39 -32.13 -35.94
N ALA A 41 11.30 -32.83 -36.21
CA ALA A 41 10.07 -32.74 -35.42
C ALA A 41 10.34 -33.12 -33.95
N THR A 42 11.13 -34.16 -33.71
CA THR A 42 11.54 -34.59 -32.36
C THR A 42 12.38 -33.52 -31.66
N ARG A 43 13.34 -32.89 -32.35
CA ARG A 43 14.12 -31.75 -31.81
C ARG A 43 13.24 -30.56 -31.48
N LYS A 44 12.26 -30.24 -32.33
CA LYS A 44 11.30 -29.14 -32.09
C LYS A 44 10.45 -29.40 -30.85
N LEU A 45 9.98 -30.63 -30.66
CA LEU A 45 9.22 -31.03 -29.48
C LEU A 45 10.07 -30.95 -28.20
N LEU A 46 11.33 -31.35 -28.24
CA LEU A 46 12.26 -31.24 -27.10
C LEU A 46 12.49 -29.78 -26.71
N ARG A 47 12.73 -28.89 -27.67
CA ARG A 47 12.85 -27.44 -27.41
C ARG A 47 11.56 -26.88 -26.81
N ARG A 48 10.40 -27.29 -27.32
CA ARG A 48 9.10 -26.84 -26.80
C ARG A 48 8.86 -27.33 -25.37
N LYS A 49 9.24 -28.58 -25.07
CA LYS A 49 9.18 -29.15 -23.72
C LYS A 49 10.02 -28.33 -22.74
N GLU A 50 11.27 -28.04 -23.08
CA GLU A 50 12.17 -27.24 -22.23
C GLU A 50 11.62 -25.83 -21.96
N GLN A 51 11.06 -25.17 -22.98
CA GLN A 51 10.38 -23.88 -22.82
C GLN A 51 9.19 -23.96 -21.85
N LEU A 52 8.36 -25.00 -21.98
CA LEU A 52 7.18 -25.20 -21.13
C LEU A 52 7.58 -25.51 -19.68
N GLU A 53 8.63 -26.31 -19.48
CA GLU A 53 9.17 -26.60 -18.16
C GLU A 53 9.74 -25.34 -17.48
N SER A 54 10.45 -24.50 -18.23
CA SER A 54 10.95 -23.21 -17.73
C SER A 54 9.82 -22.25 -17.33
N ARG A 55 8.76 -22.17 -18.14
CA ARG A 55 7.54 -21.38 -17.82
C ARG A 55 6.86 -21.91 -16.57
N LYS A 56 6.67 -23.23 -16.45
CA LYS A 56 6.08 -23.88 -15.28
C LYS A 56 6.90 -23.60 -14.02
N ALA A 57 8.21 -23.76 -14.06
CA ALA A 57 9.09 -23.50 -12.93
C ALA A 57 9.01 -22.03 -12.47
N THR A 58 8.83 -21.09 -13.40
CA THR A 58 8.68 -19.67 -13.09
C THR A 58 7.34 -19.36 -12.40
N LEU A 59 6.25 -19.96 -12.89
CA LEU A 59 4.93 -19.86 -12.25
C LEU A 59 4.93 -20.48 -10.85
N GLU A 60 5.56 -21.63 -10.67
CA GLU A 60 5.67 -22.30 -9.37
C GLU A 60 6.47 -21.46 -8.37
N ARG A 61 7.60 -20.86 -8.78
CA ARG A 61 8.35 -19.90 -7.96
C ARG A 61 7.50 -18.69 -7.56
N ARG A 62 6.67 -18.16 -8.47
CA ARG A 62 5.76 -17.05 -8.16
C ARG A 62 4.68 -17.48 -7.15
N ARG A 63 4.10 -18.66 -7.34
CA ARG A 63 3.09 -19.22 -6.43
C ARG A 63 3.66 -19.50 -5.04
N GLN A 64 4.89 -20.03 -4.95
CA GLN A 64 5.57 -20.25 -3.67
C GLN A 64 5.80 -18.94 -2.93
N ARG A 65 6.33 -17.90 -3.59
CA ARG A 65 6.48 -16.56 -3.00
C ARG A 65 5.16 -15.99 -2.49
N MET A 66 4.08 -16.12 -3.29
CA MET A 66 2.75 -15.67 -2.87
C MET A 66 2.25 -16.45 -1.63
N ASN A 67 2.42 -17.77 -1.61
CA ASN A 67 2.05 -18.58 -0.46
C ASN A 67 2.89 -18.26 0.77
N GLU A 68 4.17 -17.92 0.64
CA GLU A 68 5.02 -17.48 1.75
C GLU A 68 4.55 -16.13 2.32
N ILE A 69 4.18 -15.18 1.46
CA ILE A 69 3.59 -13.90 1.87
C ILE A 69 2.28 -14.12 2.64
N LEU A 70 1.42 -15.03 2.14
CA LEU A 70 0.15 -15.36 2.79
C LEU A 70 0.34 -16.18 4.09
N ARG A 71 1.38 -17.01 4.16
CA ARG A 71 1.76 -17.78 5.37
C ARG A 71 2.30 -16.92 6.49
N GLY A 72 2.78 -15.72 6.19
CA GLY A 72 3.28 -14.74 7.17
C GLY A 72 2.25 -14.29 8.20
N GLY A 73 0.97 -14.68 8.04
CA GLY A 73 -0.10 -14.42 9.00
C GLY A 73 -0.50 -12.95 9.02
N TRP A 74 -1.75 -12.65 8.71
CA TRP A 74 -2.28 -11.32 8.93
C TRP A 74 -2.49 -11.16 10.44
N VAL A 75 -1.56 -10.50 11.13
CA VAL A 75 -1.77 -10.10 12.52
C VAL A 75 -2.66 -8.87 12.50
N SER A 76 -3.97 -9.08 12.70
CA SER A 76 -4.91 -7.98 12.93
C SER A 76 -4.72 -7.45 14.34
N VAL A 77 -4.18 -6.24 14.47
CA VAL A 77 -4.14 -5.51 15.74
C VAL A 77 -5.35 -4.59 15.76
N GLU A 78 -6.24 -4.80 16.73
CA GLU A 78 -7.34 -3.89 17.02
C GLU A 78 -6.93 -2.92 18.13
N VAL A 79 -7.25 -1.64 17.97
CA VAL A 79 -6.98 -0.60 18.97
C VAL A 79 -8.30 -0.04 19.46
N GLU A 80 -8.60 -0.28 20.74
CA GLU A 80 -9.67 0.42 21.42
C GLU A 80 -9.20 1.80 21.87
N VAL A 81 -9.85 2.86 21.39
CA VAL A 81 -9.53 4.24 21.76
C VAL A 81 -10.54 4.75 22.78
N ARG A 82 -10.06 5.03 24.00
CA ARG A 82 -10.83 5.72 25.05
C ARG A 82 -10.15 7.05 25.40
N PRO A 83 -10.52 8.16 24.74
CA PRO A 83 -9.85 9.44 24.96
C PRO A 83 -10.09 9.95 26.38
N ARG A 84 -9.00 10.17 27.11
CA ARG A 84 -9.01 10.82 28.43
C ARG A 84 -8.26 12.14 28.41
N TRP A 85 -7.23 12.24 27.58
CA TRP A 85 -6.38 13.41 27.45
C TRP A 85 -6.59 14.03 26.08
N LEU A 86 -6.81 15.34 26.06
CA LEU A 86 -6.84 16.15 24.87
C LEU A 86 -5.62 17.06 24.90
N VAL A 87 -4.78 16.96 23.89
CA VAL A 87 -3.55 17.73 23.77
C VAL A 87 -3.75 18.73 22.64
N PRO A 88 -4.21 19.97 22.94
CA PRO A 88 -4.37 20.99 21.91
C PRO A 88 -3.01 21.45 21.39
N ASP A 89 -2.92 21.67 20.08
CA ASP A 89 -1.80 22.38 19.45
C ASP A 89 -2.03 23.90 19.46
N THR A 90 -1.08 24.66 18.94
CA THR A 90 -1.17 26.13 18.86
C THR A 90 -2.39 26.58 18.04
N ASN A 91 -2.71 25.90 16.94
CA ASN A 91 -3.85 26.26 16.10
C ASN A 91 -5.19 26.06 16.82
N CYS A 92 -5.32 25.03 17.67
CA CYS A 92 -6.50 24.85 18.51
C CYS A 92 -6.79 26.09 19.37
N PHE A 93 -5.75 26.73 19.90
CA PHE A 93 -5.92 27.98 20.67
C PHE A 93 -6.22 29.18 19.78
N ILE A 94 -5.61 29.28 18.61
CA ILE A 94 -5.78 30.43 17.72
C ILE A 94 -7.15 30.43 17.03
N ASP A 95 -7.62 29.28 16.57
CA ASP A 95 -8.82 29.16 15.74
C ASP A 95 -10.01 28.56 16.49
N HIS A 96 -9.79 27.83 17.59
CA HIS A 96 -10.81 27.00 18.23
C HIS A 96 -10.90 27.16 19.76
N LEU A 97 -10.43 28.29 20.31
CA LEU A 97 -10.45 28.56 21.76
C LEU A 97 -11.81 28.31 22.41
N GLN A 98 -12.91 28.68 21.74
CA GLN A 98 -14.26 28.48 22.26
C GLN A 98 -14.63 27.00 22.43
N LEU A 99 -14.13 26.11 21.56
CA LEU A 99 -14.35 24.68 21.71
C LEU A 99 -13.53 24.12 22.88
N LEU A 100 -12.30 24.58 23.07
CA LEU A 100 -11.48 24.20 24.22
C LEU A 100 -12.12 24.64 25.55
N LEU A 101 -12.68 25.85 25.59
CA LEU A 101 -13.45 26.36 26.73
C LEU A 101 -14.70 25.51 27.01
N ALA A 102 -15.46 25.15 25.98
CA ALA A 102 -16.65 24.31 26.13
C ALA A 102 -16.30 22.91 26.66
N VAL A 103 -15.20 22.32 26.18
CA VAL A 103 -14.71 21.03 26.67
C VAL A 103 -14.26 21.12 28.13
N ALA A 104 -13.50 22.16 28.50
CA ALA A 104 -13.04 22.37 29.87
C ALA A 104 -14.19 22.67 30.85
N GLY A 105 -15.24 23.37 30.38
CA GLY A 105 -16.41 23.76 31.17
C GLY A 105 -17.53 22.72 31.23
N ALA A 106 -17.42 21.59 30.53
CA ALA A 106 -18.45 20.56 30.52
C ALA A 106 -18.65 19.95 31.92
N ALA A 107 -19.89 19.88 32.42
CA ALA A 107 -20.19 19.47 33.80
C ALA A 107 -19.65 18.09 34.21
N LEU A 108 -19.55 17.16 33.26
CA LEU A 108 -19.05 15.80 33.50
C LEU A 108 -17.52 15.69 33.37
N GLN A 109 -16.86 16.72 32.81
CA GLN A 109 -15.43 16.79 32.46
C GLN A 109 -14.84 15.43 32.01
N PRO A 110 -15.35 14.82 30.92
CA PRO A 110 -14.89 13.50 30.49
C PRO A 110 -13.45 13.51 29.97
N TYR A 111 -12.88 14.69 29.72
CA TYR A 111 -11.55 14.88 29.16
C TYR A 111 -10.71 15.84 30.00
N LEU A 112 -9.40 15.57 30.06
CA LEU A 112 -8.38 16.43 30.64
C LEU A 112 -7.62 17.13 29.50
N LEU A 113 -7.60 18.45 29.50
CA LEU A 113 -6.72 19.20 28.61
C LEU A 113 -5.29 19.22 29.15
N ALA A 114 -4.34 18.77 28.36
CA ALA A 114 -2.91 18.87 28.65
C ALA A 114 -2.23 19.72 27.57
N VAL A 115 -1.81 20.93 27.93
CA VAL A 115 -1.21 21.88 26.99
C VAL A 115 0.31 21.65 26.94
N PRO A 116 0.90 21.32 25.77
CA PRO A 116 2.34 21.20 25.65
C PRO A 116 3.04 22.54 25.95
N LEU A 117 4.17 22.52 26.65
CA LEU A 117 4.94 23.73 26.95
C LEU A 117 5.36 24.51 25.70
N VAL A 118 5.65 23.80 24.60
CA VAL A 118 6.00 24.43 23.32
C VAL A 118 4.85 25.30 22.80
N VAL A 119 3.60 24.87 22.97
CA VAL A 119 2.41 25.65 22.58
C VAL A 119 2.32 26.94 23.40
N MET A 120 2.63 26.89 24.69
CA MET A 120 2.69 28.10 25.53
C MET A 120 3.74 29.08 25.01
N THR A 121 4.94 28.60 24.66
CA THR A 121 6.01 29.45 24.13
C THR A 121 5.67 30.01 22.75
N GLU A 122 4.99 29.24 21.90
CA GLU A 122 4.54 29.69 20.58
C GLU A 122 3.47 30.78 20.70
N LEU A 123 2.46 30.59 21.55
CA LEU A 123 1.44 31.61 21.81
C LEU A 123 2.04 32.91 22.35
N GLU A 124 3.03 32.81 23.23
CA GLU A 124 3.78 33.96 23.76
C GLU A 124 4.55 34.71 22.66
N GLY A 125 5.08 34.00 21.65
CA GLY A 125 5.63 34.62 20.44
C GLY A 125 4.56 35.25 19.56
N LEU A 126 3.44 34.57 19.36
CA LEU A 126 2.34 34.99 18.48
C LEU A 126 1.58 36.21 18.97
N LYS A 127 1.62 36.54 20.27
CA LYS A 127 0.93 37.73 20.82
C LYS A 127 1.35 39.05 20.18
N ARG A 128 2.55 39.08 19.58
CA ARG A 128 3.13 40.22 18.85
C ARG A 128 2.77 40.23 17.36
N CYS A 129 2.15 39.17 16.84
CA CYS A 129 1.75 39.06 15.45
C CYS A 129 0.53 39.94 15.16
N ALA A 130 0.58 40.74 14.10
CA ALA A 130 -0.54 41.60 13.70
C ALA A 130 -1.82 40.82 13.31
N ARG A 131 -1.68 39.61 12.76
CA ARG A 131 -2.82 38.81 12.26
C ARG A 131 -3.56 38.03 13.33
N VAL A 132 -2.83 37.51 14.32
CA VAL A 132 -3.37 36.54 15.30
C VAL A 132 -3.06 36.92 16.75
N GLY A 133 -2.38 38.03 17.00
CA GLY A 133 -1.87 38.38 18.32
C GLY A 133 -2.96 38.62 19.36
N GLU A 134 -4.14 39.11 18.97
CA GLU A 134 -5.29 39.23 19.89
C GLU A 134 -5.81 37.86 20.34
N ARG A 135 -5.92 36.92 19.41
CA ARG A 135 -6.36 35.56 19.68
C ARG A 135 -5.35 34.81 20.54
N ALA A 136 -4.06 34.98 20.25
CA ALA A 136 -2.97 34.46 21.08
C ALA A 136 -2.99 35.03 22.51
N ARG A 137 -3.25 36.34 22.69
CA ARG A 137 -3.40 36.96 24.01
C ARG A 137 -4.60 36.42 24.78
N ALA A 138 -5.75 36.29 24.13
CA ALA A 138 -6.94 35.72 24.74
C ALA A 138 -6.69 34.27 25.18
N ALA A 139 -6.06 33.46 24.34
CA ALA A 139 -5.68 32.09 24.68
C ALA A 139 -4.73 32.03 25.88
N LEU A 140 -3.66 32.83 25.90
CA LEU A 140 -2.72 32.88 27.03
C LEU A 140 -3.40 33.29 28.34
N SER A 141 -4.29 34.29 28.30
CA SER A 141 -5.02 34.75 29.50
C SER A 141 -5.99 33.72 30.07
N TRP A 142 -6.37 32.73 29.28
CA TRP A 142 -7.20 31.63 29.76
C TRP A 142 -6.36 30.52 30.42
N VAL A 143 -5.18 30.23 29.87
CA VAL A 143 -4.33 29.13 30.34
C VAL A 143 -3.42 29.55 31.52
N SER A 144 -3.08 30.84 31.64
CA SER A 144 -2.17 31.40 32.66
C SER A 144 -2.86 32.42 33.54
#